data_AF-A0A8X6RP59-F1
#
_entry.id   AF-A0A8X6RP59-F1
#
_cell.length_a   1.000
_cell.length_b   1.000
_cell.length_c   1.000
_cell.angle_alpha   90.00
_cell.angle_beta   90.00
_cell.angle_gamma   90.00
#
_symmetry.space_group_name_H-M   'P 1'
#
loop_
_entity.id
_entity.type
_entity.pdbx_description
1 polymer ?
#
loop_
_entity_poly.entity_id
_entity_poly.type
_entity_poly.pdbx_seq_one_letter_code
_entity_poly.pdbx_strand_id
1 'polypeptide(L)'
;MPGKRDKRHFLQLSYFERGLIIGMKTAGWSTRRVAGLVDRSECAVRNCWEKWTRDVIHVRKTGSGATRKTTRREDRRIVRQTLVDPTVTRLMIREDVGVAIVPQTIFRHLAEANLKSKLPFLELPLTPELRQLRLQLCQARSAAVWQMVVFIDESRFV
;
A
#
# COMPACT_ATOMS: atom_id res chain seq x y z
N MET A 1 -15.03 -50.60 -3.77
CA MET A 1 -13.95 -49.61 -3.96
C MET A 1 -14.55 -48.21 -3.89
N PRO A 2 -14.03 -47.26 -3.11
CA PRO A 2 -14.60 -45.92 -3.07
C PRO A 2 -14.19 -45.18 -4.35
N GLY A 3 -15.18 -44.73 -5.13
CA GLY A 3 -14.98 -44.05 -6.40
C GLY A 3 -14.08 -42.82 -6.25
N LYS A 4 -13.13 -42.67 -7.17
CA LYS A 4 -12.27 -41.49 -7.29
C LYS A 4 -13.18 -40.26 -7.34
N ARG A 5 -13.09 -39.39 -6.32
CA ARG A 5 -13.74 -38.08 -6.34
C ARG A 5 -13.11 -37.29 -7.47
N ASP A 6 -13.89 -37.15 -8.53
CA ASP A 6 -13.57 -36.32 -9.67
C ASP A 6 -13.29 -34.90 -9.16
N LYS A 7 -12.02 -34.47 -9.22
CA LYS A 7 -11.60 -33.15 -8.76
C LYS A 7 -12.01 -32.13 -9.83
N ARG A 8 -13.32 -31.89 -9.94
CA ARG A 8 -13.85 -30.79 -10.74
C ARG A 8 -13.18 -29.52 -10.22
N HIS A 9 -12.47 -28.82 -11.10
CA HIS A 9 -11.89 -27.53 -10.79
C HIS A 9 -12.99 -26.62 -10.23
N PHE A 10 -12.89 -26.25 -8.95
CA PHE A 10 -13.85 -25.38 -8.28
C PHE A 10 -13.63 -23.93 -8.74
N LEU A 11 -14.03 -23.63 -9.98
CA LEU A 11 -14.13 -22.25 -10.45
C LEU A 11 -15.08 -21.51 -9.51
N GLN A 12 -14.72 -20.29 -9.13
CA GLN A 12 -15.60 -19.49 -8.28
C GLN A 12 -16.88 -19.13 -9.05
N LEU A 13 -17.99 -18.95 -8.32
CA LEU A 13 -19.22 -18.39 -8.89
C LEU A 13 -18.92 -16.96 -9.37
N SER A 14 -19.17 -16.70 -10.65
CA SER A 14 -19.10 -15.38 -11.27
C SER A 14 -20.17 -14.46 -10.69
N TYR A 15 -20.02 -13.15 -10.91
CA TYR A 15 -21.03 -12.17 -10.49
C TYR A 15 -22.40 -12.48 -11.09
N PHE A 16 -22.41 -12.81 -12.39
CA PHE A 16 -23.63 -13.13 -13.13
C PHE A 16 -24.31 -14.40 -12.61
N GLU A 17 -23.55 -15.47 -12.37
CA GLU A 17 -24.09 -16.72 -11.81
C GLU A 17 -24.71 -16.50 -10.42
N ARG A 18 -24.09 -15.66 -9.57
CA ARG A 18 -24.67 -15.31 -8.27
C ARG A 18 -25.97 -14.54 -8.42
N GLY A 19 -26.03 -13.59 -9.35
CA GLY A 19 -27.25 -12.84 -9.67
C GLY A 19 -28.39 -13.75 -10.13
N LEU A 20 -28.10 -14.70 -11.04
CA LEU A 20 -29.06 -15.70 -11.50
C LEU A 20 -29.55 -16.58 -10.35
N ILE A 21 -28.63 -17.07 -9.50
CA ILE A 21 -28.98 -17.88 -8.32
C ILE A 21 -29.91 -17.09 -7.40
N ILE A 22 -29.57 -15.84 -7.09
CA ILE A 22 -30.38 -14.99 -6.21
C ILE A 22 -31.77 -14.77 -6.83
N GLY A 23 -31.85 -14.37 -8.10
CA GLY A 23 -33.11 -14.10 -8.79
C GLY A 23 -34.04 -15.33 -8.91
N MET A 24 -33.47 -16.51 -9.18
CA MET A 24 -34.28 -17.74 -9.25
C MET A 24 -34.71 -18.21 -7.87
N LYS A 25 -33.86 -18.02 -6.85
CA LYS A 25 -34.21 -18.36 -5.47
C LYS A 25 -35.23 -17.42 -4.87
N THR A 26 -35.22 -16.12 -5.20
CA THR A 26 -36.29 -15.18 -4.84
C THR A 26 -37.61 -15.53 -5.53
N ALA A 27 -37.57 -16.03 -6.77
CA ALA A 27 -38.74 -16.54 -7.48
C ALA A 27 -39.25 -17.91 -6.96
N GLY A 28 -38.70 -18.44 -5.87
CA GLY A 28 -39.19 -19.67 -5.22
C GLY A 28 -38.68 -20.98 -5.82
N TRP A 29 -37.68 -20.95 -6.71
CA TRP A 29 -37.20 -22.17 -7.36
C TRP A 29 -36.44 -23.09 -6.39
N SER A 30 -36.53 -24.41 -6.63
CA SER A 30 -35.80 -25.42 -5.86
C SER A 30 -34.30 -25.34 -6.11
N THR A 31 -33.48 -25.61 -5.09
CA THR A 31 -32.02 -25.56 -5.18
C THR A 31 -31.47 -26.48 -6.25
N ARG A 32 -32.03 -27.69 -6.39
CA ARG A 32 -31.68 -28.66 -7.44
C ARG A 32 -31.91 -28.12 -8.84
N ARG A 33 -33.06 -27.48 -9.08
CA ARG A 33 -33.39 -26.90 -10.40
C ARG A 33 -32.43 -25.78 -10.77
N VAL A 34 -32.14 -24.89 -9.81
CA VAL A 34 -31.18 -23.79 -10.00
C VAL A 34 -29.76 -24.33 -10.24
N ALA A 35 -29.34 -25.34 -9.49
CA ALA A 35 -28.03 -25.98 -9.64
C ALA A 35 -27.83 -26.59 -11.04
N GLY A 36 -28.85 -27.28 -11.56
CA GLY A 36 -28.82 -27.84 -12.91
C GLY A 36 -28.77 -26.77 -14.00
N LEU A 37 -29.48 -25.65 -13.83
CA LEU A 37 -29.51 -24.57 -14.83
C LEU A 37 -28.21 -23.75 -14.86
N VAL A 38 -27.59 -23.53 -13.69
CA VAL A 38 -26.35 -22.76 -13.58
C VAL A 38 -25.11 -23.66 -13.77
N ASP A 39 -25.30 -24.98 -13.93
CA ASP A 39 -24.25 -26.00 -14.00
C ASP A 39 -23.26 -25.94 -12.81
N ARG A 40 -23.81 -25.83 -11.59
CA ARG A 40 -23.05 -25.75 -10.34
C ARG A 40 -23.59 -26.74 -9.31
N SER A 41 -22.82 -27.02 -8.27
CA SER A 41 -23.28 -27.93 -7.22
C SER A 41 -24.44 -27.33 -6.41
N GLU A 42 -25.38 -28.17 -5.97
CA GLU A 42 -26.48 -27.74 -5.08
C GLU A 42 -25.95 -27.04 -3.81
N CYS A 43 -24.81 -27.50 -3.28
CA CYS A 43 -24.12 -26.88 -2.16
C CYS A 43 -23.66 -25.44 -2.46
N ALA A 44 -23.16 -25.16 -3.67
CA ALA A 44 -22.74 -23.82 -4.05
C ALA A 44 -23.94 -22.86 -4.15
N VAL A 45 -25.05 -23.31 -4.72
CA VAL A 45 -26.32 -22.57 -4.79
C VAL A 45 -26.85 -22.27 -3.40
N ARG A 46 -26.92 -23.28 -2.52
CA ARG A 46 -27.36 -23.13 -1.13
C ARG A 46 -26.48 -22.12 -0.37
N ASN A 47 -25.16 -22.29 -0.42
CA ASN A 47 -24.22 -21.41 0.27
C ASN A 47 -24.30 -19.96 -0.25
N CYS A 48 -24.54 -19.77 -1.55
CA CYS A 48 -24.74 -18.45 -2.15
C CYS A 48 -26.04 -17.80 -1.63
N TRP A 49 -27.14 -18.56 -1.63
CA TRP A 49 -28.44 -18.10 -1.13
C TRP A 49 -28.40 -17.73 0.35
N GLU A 50 -27.86 -18.61 1.20
CA GLU A 50 -27.72 -18.36 2.64
C GLU A 50 -26.84 -17.16 2.96
N LYS A 51 -25.78 -16.93 2.18
CA LYS A 51 -24.94 -15.74 2.33
C LYS A 51 -25.68 -14.47 1.94
N TRP A 52 -26.45 -14.52 0.85
CA TRP A 52 -27.26 -13.39 0.42
C TRP A 52 -28.38 -13.08 1.42
N THR A 53 -29.08 -14.08 1.95
CA THR A 53 -30.14 -13.83 2.95
C THR A 53 -29.58 -13.33 4.27
N ARG A 54 -28.38 -13.74 4.67
CA ARG A 54 -27.75 -13.29 5.92
C ARG A 54 -27.16 -11.89 5.83
N ASP A 55 -26.36 -11.64 4.79
CA ASP A 55 -25.52 -10.44 4.71
C ASP A 55 -26.02 -9.42 3.66
N VAL A 56 -26.92 -9.81 2.73
CA VAL A 56 -27.28 -9.08 1.49
C VAL A 56 -26.05 -8.79 0.60
N ILE A 57 -24.91 -9.39 0.92
CA ILE A 57 -23.66 -9.23 0.19
C ILE A 57 -23.56 -10.34 -0.86
N HIS A 58 -23.51 -9.93 -2.13
CA HIS A 58 -23.26 -10.81 -3.28
C HIS A 58 -21.76 -10.86 -3.66
N VAL A 59 -20.93 -10.02 -3.03
CA VAL A 59 -19.47 -9.94 -3.24
C VAL A 59 -18.72 -10.78 -2.21
N ARG A 60 -17.63 -11.42 -2.63
CA ARG A 60 -16.80 -12.18 -1.69
C ARG A 60 -15.99 -11.19 -0.84
N LYS A 61 -15.99 -11.35 0.49
CA LYS A 61 -15.02 -10.66 1.35
C LYS A 61 -13.60 -11.09 0.97
N THR A 62 -12.68 -10.12 0.82
CA THR A 62 -11.27 -10.40 0.61
C THR A 62 -10.78 -11.32 1.72
N GLY A 63 -10.05 -12.39 1.36
CA GLY A 63 -9.48 -13.28 2.35
C GLY A 63 -8.46 -12.55 3.23
N SER A 64 -8.18 -13.10 4.41
CA SER A 64 -7.18 -12.56 5.34
C SER A 64 -5.75 -12.47 4.75
N GLY A 65 -5.48 -13.23 3.69
CA GLY A 65 -4.16 -13.27 3.06
C GLY A 65 -3.14 -14.04 3.91
N ALA A 66 -1.89 -14.06 3.45
CA ALA A 66 -0.78 -14.61 4.21
C ALA A 66 -0.42 -13.67 5.38
N THR A 67 0.00 -14.25 6.50
CA THR A 67 0.49 -13.49 7.64
C THR A 67 1.79 -12.76 7.29
N ARG A 68 2.00 -11.58 7.88
CA ARG A 68 3.26 -10.84 7.75
C ARG A 68 4.36 -11.59 8.52
N LYS A 69 5.59 -11.58 7.97
CA LYS A 69 6.78 -12.08 8.67
C LYS A 69 7.26 -11.14 9.76
N THR A 70 6.95 -9.85 9.63
CA THR A 70 7.36 -8.82 10.58
C THR A 70 6.25 -8.54 11.59
N THR A 71 6.65 -8.17 12.80
CA THR A 71 5.73 -7.68 13.82
C THR A 71 5.51 -6.17 13.69
N ARG A 72 4.40 -5.66 14.25
CA ARG A 72 4.15 -4.20 14.32
C ARG A 72 5.26 -3.43 15.06
N ARG A 73 6.05 -4.10 15.90
CA ARG A 73 7.17 -3.47 16.62
C ARG A 73 8.38 -3.31 15.69
N GLU A 74 8.67 -4.33 14.89
CA GLU A 74 9.72 -4.28 13.85
C GLU A 74 9.39 -3.26 12.77
N ASP A 75 8.15 -3.24 12.27
CA ASP A 75 7.72 -2.26 11.26
C ASP A 75 7.93 -0.82 11.75
N ARG A 76 7.61 -0.55 13.03
CA ARG A 76 7.87 0.76 13.65
C ARG A 76 9.36 1.06 13.82
N ARG A 77 10.17 0.04 14.09
CA ARG A 77 11.63 0.20 14.20
C ARG A 77 12.23 0.59 12.84
N ILE A 78 11.82 -0.08 11.77
CA ILE A 78 12.21 0.23 10.39
C ILE A 78 11.93 1.70 10.07
N VAL A 79 10.69 2.15 10.29
CA VAL A 79 10.28 3.54 10.01
C VAL A 79 11.05 4.52 10.88
N ARG A 80 11.23 4.22 12.17
CA ARG A 80 11.95 5.10 13.09
C ARG A 80 13.40 5.31 12.66
N GLN A 81 14.11 4.25 12.25
CA GLN A 81 15.50 4.38 11.81
C GLN A 81 15.64 5.35 10.65
N THR A 82 14.76 5.24 9.64
CA THR A 82 14.78 6.14 8.48
C THR A 82 14.39 7.59 8.80
N LEU A 83 13.65 7.82 9.89
CA LEU A 83 13.32 9.18 10.34
C LEU A 83 14.46 9.80 11.15
N VAL A 84 15.20 8.99 11.91
CA VAL A 84 16.37 9.45 12.66
C VAL A 84 17.54 9.75 11.72
N ASP A 85 17.79 8.85 10.77
CA ASP A 85 18.82 9.01 9.75
C ASP A 85 18.24 8.67 8.36
N PRO A 86 17.91 9.69 7.54
CA PRO A 86 17.38 9.49 6.19
C PRO A 86 18.36 8.84 5.21
N THR A 87 19.65 8.73 5.55
CA THR A 87 20.70 8.17 4.67
C THR A 87 20.95 6.67 4.90
N VAL A 88 20.36 6.10 5.95
CA VAL A 88 20.50 4.69 6.28
C VAL A 88 20.04 3.80 5.13
N THR A 89 20.88 2.82 4.79
CA THR A 89 20.57 1.86 3.72
C THR A 89 19.68 0.73 4.22
N ARG A 90 18.96 0.08 3.28
CA ARG A 90 18.09 -1.06 3.60
C ARG A 90 18.85 -2.24 4.22
N LEU A 91 20.14 -2.41 3.91
CA LEU A 91 20.97 -3.47 4.48
C LEU A 91 21.24 -3.23 5.96
N MET A 92 21.57 -1.99 6.33
CA MET A 92 21.79 -1.59 7.72
C MET A 92 20.51 -1.72 8.56
N ILE A 93 19.35 -1.35 7.99
CA ILE A 93 18.05 -1.56 8.63
C ILE A 93 17.80 -3.04 8.88
N ARG A 94 18.09 -3.89 7.89
CA ARG A 94 17.89 -5.34 8.01
C ARG A 94 18.74 -5.93 9.13
N GLU A 95 20.01 -5.54 9.21
CA GLU A 95 20.95 -6.00 10.23
C GLU A 95 20.50 -5.57 11.63
N ASP A 96 20.03 -4.34 11.79
CA ASP A 96 19.56 -3.84 13.08
C ASP A 96 18.25 -4.51 13.56
N VAL A 97 17.30 -4.74 12.63
CA VAL A 97 16.02 -5.38 12.95
C VAL A 97 16.22 -6.84 13.35
N GLY A 98 17.24 -7.52 12.81
CA GLY A 98 17.62 -8.89 13.19
C GLY A 98 16.65 -9.98 12.71
N VAL A 99 15.73 -9.63 11.81
CA VAL A 99 14.76 -10.58 11.23
C VAL A 99 15.22 -10.96 9.83
N ALA A 100 15.08 -12.23 9.47
CA ALA A 100 15.37 -12.75 8.14
C ALA A 100 14.36 -12.25 7.09
N ILE A 101 14.48 -10.98 6.71
CA ILE A 101 13.67 -10.31 5.68
C ILE A 101 14.50 -9.95 4.45
N VAL A 102 13.85 -10.02 3.29
CA VAL A 102 14.42 -9.54 2.04
C VAL A 102 14.40 -7.99 2.06
N PRO A 103 15.42 -7.29 1.54
CA PRO A 103 15.44 -5.82 1.51
C PRO A 103 14.21 -5.16 0.85
N GLN A 104 13.53 -5.87 -0.05
CA GLN A 104 12.29 -5.41 -0.68
C GLN A 104 11.14 -5.28 0.33
N THR A 105 11.12 -6.09 1.38
CA THR A 105 10.12 -5.99 2.47
C THR A 105 10.27 -4.67 3.20
N ILE A 106 11.50 -4.25 3.49
CA ILE A 106 11.81 -2.94 4.11
C ILE A 106 11.28 -1.81 3.23
N PHE A 107 11.55 -1.86 1.92
CA PHE A 107 11.02 -0.85 0.99
C PHE A 107 9.49 -0.79 1.01
N ARG A 108 8.79 -1.93 1.04
CA ARG A 108 7.33 -1.97 1.14
C ARG A 108 6.84 -1.33 2.44
N HIS A 109 7.47 -1.60 3.58
CA HIS A 109 7.11 -0.96 4.85
C HIS A 109 7.32 0.56 4.83
N LEU A 110 8.41 1.02 4.23
CA LEU A 110 8.66 2.46 4.06
C LEU A 110 7.62 3.11 3.13
N ALA A 111 7.27 2.44 2.04
CA ALA A 111 6.22 2.90 1.13
C ALA A 111 4.83 2.93 1.79
N GLU A 112 4.48 1.91 2.59
CA GLU A 112 3.26 1.90 3.42
C GLU A 112 3.23 3.08 4.42
N ALA A 113 4.40 3.52 4.90
CA ALA A 113 4.56 4.69 5.75
C ALA A 113 4.69 6.02 4.97
N ASN A 114 4.47 6.02 3.65
CA ASN A 114 4.64 7.18 2.76
C ASN A 114 6.06 7.79 2.72
N LEU A 115 7.09 7.00 3.06
CA LEU A 115 8.48 7.40 2.95
C LEU A 115 9.05 7.04 1.58
N LYS A 116 9.73 8.01 0.96
CA LYS A 116 10.33 7.87 -0.36
C LYS A 116 11.80 8.26 -0.29
N SER A 117 12.64 7.54 -1.02
CA SER A 117 14.03 7.92 -1.23
C SER A 117 14.09 9.21 -2.06
N LYS A 118 14.90 10.17 -1.62
CA LYS A 118 15.22 11.40 -2.35
C LYS A 118 16.73 11.56 -2.42
N LEU A 119 17.20 12.29 -3.43
CA LEU A 119 18.59 12.72 -3.48
C LEU A 119 18.79 13.88 -2.49
N PRO A 120 19.89 13.89 -1.71
CA PRO A 120 20.23 15.04 -0.89
C PRO A 120 20.47 16.25 -1.78
N PHE A 121 20.00 17.42 -1.35
CA PHE A 121 20.31 18.67 -2.02
C PHE A 121 21.76 19.05 -1.70
N LEU A 122 22.54 19.37 -2.72
CA LEU A 122 23.94 19.79 -2.57
C LEU A 122 23.96 21.27 -2.17
N GLU A 123 24.04 21.54 -0.87
CA GLU A 123 24.19 22.90 -0.35
C GLU A 123 25.66 23.26 -0.11
N LEU A 124 26.01 24.51 -0.40
CA LEU A 124 27.26 25.09 0.08
C LEU A 124 27.18 25.16 1.62
N PRO A 125 28.13 24.56 2.36
CA PRO A 125 28.08 24.56 3.81
C PRO A 125 28.23 25.99 4.34
N LEU A 126 27.19 26.51 4.96
CA LEU A 126 27.20 27.79 5.65
C LEU A 126 27.62 27.59 7.10
N THR A 127 28.60 28.36 7.56
CA THR A 127 28.89 28.44 8.99
C THR A 127 27.72 29.13 9.73
N PRO A 128 27.52 28.87 11.03
CA PRO A 128 26.46 29.50 11.81
C PRO A 128 26.52 31.03 11.78
N GLU A 129 27.73 31.60 11.82
CA GLU A 129 27.97 33.05 11.75
C GLU A 129 27.49 33.64 10.43
N LEU A 130 27.85 33.01 9.29
CA LEU A 130 27.39 33.46 7.97
C LEU A 130 25.87 33.36 7.84
N ARG A 131 25.24 32.37 8.47
CA ARG A 131 23.77 32.24 8.49
C ARG A 131 23.11 33.39 9.25
N GLN A 132 23.67 33.78 10.39
CA GLN A 132 23.18 34.92 11.17
C GLN A 132 23.32 36.24 10.41
N LEU A 133 24.50 36.49 9.82
CA LEU A 133 24.75 37.71 9.05
C LEU A 133 23.80 37.84 7.86
N ARG A 134 23.59 36.74 7.12
CA ARG A 134 22.62 36.70 6.01
C ARG A 134 21.20 36.98 6.48
N LEU A 135 20.78 36.42 7.61
CA LEU A 135 19.44 36.67 8.16
C LEU A 135 19.25 38.14 8.54
N GLN A 136 20.23 38.73 9.24
CA GLN A 136 20.20 40.15 9.60
C GLN A 136 20.13 41.06 8.37
N LEU A 137 20.91 40.76 7.33
CA LEU A 137 20.88 41.48 6.06
C LEU A 137 19.51 41.41 5.38
N CYS A 138 18.88 40.22 5.36
CA CYS A 138 17.55 40.05 4.79
C CYS A 138 16.48 40.80 5.61
N GLN A 139 16.58 40.81 6.94
CA GLN A 139 15.64 41.50 7.82
C GLN A 139 15.76 43.02 7.75
N ALA A 140 16.97 43.56 7.57
CA ALA A 140 17.22 45.00 7.51
C ALA A 140 16.74 45.66 6.21
N ARG A 141 16.45 44.90 5.16
CA ARG A 141 16.07 45.43 3.84
C ARG A 141 14.56 45.28 3.60
N SER A 142 13.91 46.38 3.24
CA SER A 142 12.52 46.36 2.77
C SER A 142 12.47 46.11 1.26
N ALA A 143 11.33 45.59 0.78
CA ALA A 143 11.13 45.29 -0.64
C ALA A 143 11.28 46.52 -1.57
N ALA A 144 11.09 47.73 -1.03
CA ALA A 144 11.22 48.98 -1.78
C ALA A 144 12.69 49.29 -2.17
N VAL A 145 13.66 48.80 -1.41
CA VAL A 145 15.10 49.04 -1.67
C VAL A 145 15.53 48.42 -3.00
N TRP A 146 14.86 47.36 -3.46
CA TRP A 146 15.23 46.64 -4.67
C TRP A 146 15.04 47.45 -5.96
N GLN A 147 14.18 48.47 -5.96
CA GLN A 147 13.99 49.35 -7.13
C GLN A 147 15.21 50.23 -7.42
N MET A 148 16.11 50.39 -6.46
CA MET A 148 17.28 51.27 -6.54
C MET A 148 18.61 50.50 -6.67
N VAL A 149 18.57 49.16 -6.65
CA VAL A 149 19.78 48.31 -6.62
C VAL A 149 19.98 47.63 -7.96
N VAL A 150 21.17 47.79 -8.53
CA VAL A 150 21.65 47.01 -9.69
C VAL A 150 22.55 45.90 -9.18
N PHE A 151 22.27 44.65 -9.57
CA PHE A 151 23.10 43.49 -9.23
C PHE A 151 24.07 43.17 -10.37
N ILE A 152 25.32 42.86 -10.01
CA ILE A 152 26.35 42.39 -10.92
C ILE A 152 26.97 41.14 -10.27
N ASP A 153 27.20 40.11 -11.07
CA ASP A 153 27.91 38.90 -10.68
C ASP A 153 28.78 38.42 -11.84
N GLU A 154 29.89 37.75 -11.54
CA GLU A 154 30.82 37.22 -12.53
C GLU A 154 30.65 35.71 -12.63
N SER A 155 30.10 35.23 -13.75
CA SER A 155 30.03 33.81 -14.05
C SER A 155 31.13 33.41 -15.03
N ARG A 156 31.75 32.24 -14.80
CA ARG A 156 32.61 31.62 -15.82
C ARG A 156 31.74 31.03 -16.93
N PHE A 157 32.05 31.37 -18.18
CA PHE A 157 31.47 30.69 -19.34
C PHE A 157 32.20 29.35 -19.53
N VAL A 158 31.43 28.26 -19.54
CA VAL A 158 31.91 26.89 -19.79
C VAL A 158 31.40 26.43 -21.15
#